data_AF-A0A562T4U8-F1
#
_entry.id   AF-A0A562T4U8-F1
#
_cell.length_a   1.000
_cell.length_b   1.000
_cell.length_c   1.000
_cell.angle_alpha   90.00
_cell.angle_beta   90.00
_cell.angle_gamma   90.00
#
_symmetry.space_group_name_H-M   'P 1'
#
loop_
_entity.id
_entity.type
_entity.pdbx_description
1 polymer ?
#
loop_
_entity_poly.entity_id
_entity_poly.type
_entity_poly.pdbx_seq_one_letter_code
_entity_poly.pdbx_strand_id
1 'polypeptide(L)'
;MALLLCLSFAMSSFAPPQHPVPVNKPAAFAISWPATGTTYGMQGLLTYEVSGSGSTPYSIRFYYQGNQVGGSYIFTQGSPSTDFYATGMQSATGISNVIFHVASFEPGYVVDFIGPY
;
A
#
# COMPACT_ATOMS: atom_id res chain seq x y z
N MET A 1 48.11 42.70 36.71
CA MET A 1 46.68 42.33 36.84
C MET A 1 46.02 42.43 35.46
N ALA A 2 46.12 41.40 34.61
CA ALA A 2 45.51 41.47 33.26
C ALA A 2 45.08 40.11 32.68
N LEU A 3 45.13 39.01 33.44
CA LEU A 3 44.93 37.65 32.89
C LEU A 3 43.64 36.97 33.33
N LEU A 4 42.80 37.62 34.14
CA LEU A 4 41.62 37.00 34.76
C LEU A 4 40.26 37.38 34.14
N LEU A 5 40.24 38.19 33.08
CA LEU A 5 38.99 38.71 32.47
C LEU A 5 38.52 37.97 31.20
N CYS A 6 39.31 37.04 30.65
CA CYS A 6 38.95 36.37 29.40
C CYS A 6 38.14 35.07 29.59
N LEU A 7 37.99 34.57 30.82
CA LEU A 7 37.35 33.28 31.09
C LEU A 7 35.82 33.34 31.24
N SER A 8 35.22 34.53 31.36
CA SER A 8 33.79 34.69 31.61
C SER A 8 32.92 34.76 30.35
N PHE A 9 33.50 34.76 29.14
CA PHE A 9 32.74 34.87 27.89
C PHE A 9 32.44 33.55 27.17
N ALA A 10 32.87 32.39 27.71
CA ALA A 10 32.88 31.14 26.95
C ALA A 10 31.64 30.22 27.13
N MET A 11 30.63 30.58 27.94
CA MET A 11 29.55 29.63 28.31
C MET A 11 28.13 30.04 27.85
N SER A 12 27.97 31.10 27.04
CA SER A 12 26.66 31.71 26.78
C SER A 12 26.05 31.40 25.40
N SER A 13 26.37 30.28 24.74
CA SER A 13 25.90 30.03 23.35
C SER A 13 25.29 28.66 23.08
N PHE A 14 24.66 28.05 24.08
CA PHE A 14 23.71 26.96 23.82
C PHE A 14 22.38 27.28 24.50
N ALA A 15 21.62 28.20 23.89
CA ALA A 15 20.18 28.22 24.07
C ALA A 15 19.60 27.07 23.23
N PRO A 16 18.94 26.07 23.84
CA PRO A 16 18.25 25.05 23.06
C PRO A 16 17.27 25.73 22.10
N PRO A 17 17.13 25.27 20.85
CA PRO A 17 16.13 25.80 19.94
C PRO A 17 14.75 25.75 20.62
N GLN A 18 14.14 26.92 20.83
CA GLN A 18 12.89 27.07 21.59
C GLN A 18 11.68 26.44 20.89
N HIS A 19 11.83 26.11 19.62
CA HIS A 19 10.82 25.45 18.82
C HIS A 19 11.41 24.17 18.25
N PRO A 20 10.85 22.99 18.57
CA PRO A 20 11.14 21.78 17.83
C PRO A 20 10.91 22.08 16.35
N VAL A 21 11.90 21.78 15.51
CA VAL A 21 11.72 21.80 14.05
C VAL A 21 10.48 20.96 13.76
N PRO A 22 9.49 21.46 12.99
CA PRO A 22 8.36 20.65 12.61
C PRO A 22 8.88 19.39 11.92
N VAL A 23 8.84 18.27 12.64
CA VAL A 23 9.08 16.97 12.05
C VAL A 23 7.80 16.71 11.26
N ASN A 24 7.85 17.00 9.96
CA ASN A 24 6.83 16.52 9.03
C ASN A 24 6.87 15.00 9.10
N LYS A 25 6.04 14.41 9.97
CA LYS A 25 5.75 12.99 9.92
C LYS A 25 5.21 12.73 8.52
N PRO A 26 5.83 11.84 7.73
CA PRO A 26 5.21 11.40 6.49
C PRO A 26 3.78 10.98 6.82
N ALA A 27 2.81 11.50 6.06
CA ALA A 27 1.44 11.06 6.21
C ALA A 27 1.41 9.54 6.06
N ALA A 28 0.71 8.84 6.97
CA ALA A 28 0.54 7.40 6.84
C ALA A 28 -0.13 7.13 5.48
N PHE A 29 0.50 6.31 4.64
CA PHE A 29 -0.09 5.88 3.39
C PHE A 29 -1.40 5.14 3.68
N ALA A 30 -2.47 5.55 2.99
CA ALA A 30 -3.74 4.87 3.01
C ALA A 30 -4.10 4.50 1.57
N ILE A 31 -4.32 3.20 1.34
CA ILE A 31 -4.91 2.73 0.09
C ILE A 31 -6.31 3.34 0.00
N SER A 32 -6.62 3.97 -1.13
CA SER A 32 -7.97 4.46 -1.42
C SER A 32 -8.81 3.28 -1.87
N TRP A 33 -9.88 3.00 -1.11
CA TRP A 33 -10.78 1.87 -1.37
C TRP A 33 -12.11 2.35 -1.97
N PRO A 34 -12.72 1.60 -2.91
CA PRO A 34 -12.17 0.38 -3.51
C PRO A 34 -11.01 0.69 -4.48
N ALA A 35 -10.05 -0.23 -4.56
CA ALA A 35 -8.99 -0.16 -5.56
C ALA A 35 -9.48 -0.80 -6.86
N THR A 36 -9.42 -0.06 -7.97
CA THR A 36 -9.95 -0.49 -9.27
C THR A 36 -8.87 -0.49 -10.33
N GLY A 37 -9.08 -1.28 -11.38
CA GLY A 37 -8.18 -1.32 -12.53
C GLY A 37 -8.67 -2.29 -13.59
N THR A 38 -7.79 -2.63 -14.52
CA THR A 38 -8.07 -3.58 -15.60
C THR A 38 -7.01 -4.65 -15.71
N THR A 39 -7.42 -5.83 -16.18
CA THR A 39 -6.53 -6.96 -16.47
C THR A 39 -7.09 -7.75 -17.65
N TYR A 40 -6.26 -8.54 -18.32
CA TYR A 40 -6.75 -9.53 -19.27
C TYR A 40 -7.24 -10.78 -18.54
N GLY A 41 -8.24 -11.42 -19.12
CA GLY A 41 -8.74 -12.73 -18.74
C GLY A 41 -9.29 -13.48 -19.94
N MET A 42 -9.87 -14.66 -19.72
CA MET A 42 -10.35 -15.55 -20.79
C MET A 42 -11.38 -14.88 -21.73
N GLN A 43 -12.15 -13.91 -21.23
CA GLN A 43 -13.20 -13.22 -21.98
C GLN A 43 -12.70 -11.93 -22.65
N GLY A 44 -11.43 -11.54 -22.44
CA GLY A 44 -10.85 -10.28 -22.91
C GLY A 44 -10.47 -9.36 -21.75
N LEU A 45 -10.57 -8.05 -21.97
CA LEU A 45 -10.25 -7.05 -20.94
C LEU A 45 -11.34 -7.04 -19.86
N LEU A 46 -10.94 -7.34 -18.63
CA LEU A 46 -11.77 -7.29 -17.42
C LEU A 46 -11.47 -6.00 -16.66
N THR A 47 -12.50 -5.41 -16.06
CA THR A 47 -12.28 -4.46 -14.95
C THR A 47 -12.36 -5.22 -13.62
N TYR A 48 -11.61 -4.77 -12.62
CA TYR A 48 -11.65 -5.35 -11.28
C TYR A 48 -11.91 -4.30 -10.21
N GLU A 49 -12.47 -4.76 -9.09
CA GLU A 49 -12.68 -3.97 -7.88
C GLU A 49 -12.17 -4.78 -6.68
N VAL A 50 -11.19 -4.22 -5.97
CA VAL A 50 -10.71 -4.74 -4.69
C VAL A 50 -11.32 -3.91 -3.57
N SER A 51 -12.05 -4.58 -2.67
CA SER A 51 -12.53 -4.02 -1.41
C SER A 51 -11.50 -4.26 -0.32
N GLY A 52 -11.34 -3.32 0.61
CA GLY A 52 -10.41 -3.43 1.73
C GLY A 52 -10.58 -2.30 2.74
N SER A 53 -9.72 -2.27 3.75
CA SER A 53 -9.56 -1.11 4.63
C SER A 53 -8.13 -0.99 5.15
N GLY A 54 -7.66 0.23 5.38
CA GLY A 54 -6.26 0.47 5.74
C GLY A 54 -5.33 -0.12 4.69
N SER A 55 -4.43 -1.01 5.12
CA SER A 55 -3.52 -1.78 4.27
C SER A 55 -3.99 -3.21 3.97
N THR A 56 -5.23 -3.58 4.33
CA THR A 56 -5.70 -4.96 4.22
C THR A 56 -6.79 -5.09 3.15
N PRO A 57 -6.54 -5.82 2.03
CA PRO A 57 -7.57 -6.17 1.09
C PRO A 57 -8.47 -7.29 1.66
N TYR A 58 -9.75 -7.27 1.31
CA TYR A 58 -10.76 -8.24 1.77
C TYR A 58 -11.22 -9.14 0.64
N SER A 59 -11.58 -8.56 -0.51
CA SER A 59 -12.04 -9.34 -1.64
C SER A 59 -11.82 -8.63 -2.97
N ILE A 60 -11.75 -9.40 -4.06
CA ILE A 60 -11.75 -8.90 -5.43
C ILE A 60 -12.97 -9.40 -6.21
N ARG A 61 -13.52 -8.54 -7.08
CA ARG A 61 -14.55 -8.86 -8.07
C ARG A 61 -14.08 -8.48 -9.46
N PHE A 62 -14.59 -9.17 -10.47
CA PHE A 62 -14.28 -8.93 -11.88
C PHE A 62 -15.54 -8.61 -12.65
N TYR A 63 -15.40 -7.77 -13.67
CA TYR A 63 -16.47 -7.40 -14.56
C TYR A 63 -15.99 -7.46 -16.01
N TYR A 64 -16.85 -7.97 -16.87
CA TYR A 64 -16.68 -7.94 -18.32
C TYR A 64 -17.83 -7.13 -18.92
N GLN A 65 -17.50 -6.05 -19.63
CA GLN A 65 -18.50 -5.14 -20.22
C GLN A 65 -19.54 -4.64 -19.19
N GLY A 66 -19.11 -4.40 -17.95
CA GLY A 66 -19.97 -3.94 -16.85
C GLY A 66 -20.76 -5.03 -16.11
N ASN A 67 -20.72 -6.29 -16.56
CA ASN A 67 -21.37 -7.40 -15.88
C ASN A 67 -20.38 -8.17 -15.01
N GLN A 68 -20.75 -8.50 -13.77
CA GLN A 68 -19.89 -9.27 -12.88
C GLN A 68 -19.64 -10.68 -13.45
N VAL A 69 -18.39 -11.12 -13.41
CA VAL A 69 -17.95 -12.44 -13.87
C VAL A 69 -17.52 -13.28 -12.66
N GLY A 70 -18.29 -14.34 -12.39
CA GLY A 70 -18.07 -15.21 -11.23
C GLY A 70 -18.47 -14.56 -9.90
N GLY A 71 -17.75 -14.91 -8.83
CA GLY A 71 -18.06 -14.49 -7.46
C GLY A 71 -17.20 -13.33 -6.93
N SER A 72 -17.32 -13.08 -5.62
CA SER A 72 -16.39 -12.28 -4.84
C SER A 72 -15.32 -13.21 -4.27
N TYR A 73 -14.05 -12.99 -4.59
CA TYR A 73 -12.96 -13.86 -4.17
C TYR A 73 -12.24 -13.24 -2.98
N ILE A 74 -12.16 -13.98 -1.87
CA ILE A 74 -11.63 -13.47 -0.60
C ILE A 74 -10.11 -13.53 -0.60
N PHE A 75 -9.48 -12.46 -0.12
CA PHE A 75 -8.05 -12.43 0.12
C PHE A 75 -7.69 -13.15 1.41
N THR A 76 -6.66 -13.99 1.35
CA THR A 76 -6.02 -14.60 2.52
C THR A 76 -4.61 -14.06 2.63
N GLN A 77 -4.22 -13.59 3.81
CA GLN A 77 -2.86 -13.14 4.06
C GLN A 77 -1.89 -14.33 3.96
N GLY A 78 -0.82 -14.18 3.17
CA GLY A 78 0.22 -15.19 3.09
C GLY A 78 1.52 -14.76 3.77
N SER A 79 2.63 -15.31 3.27
CA SER A 79 3.98 -15.02 3.75
C SER A 79 4.82 -14.56 2.55
N PRO A 80 5.35 -13.32 2.55
CA PRO A 80 5.37 -12.35 3.66
C PRO A 80 3.99 -11.76 4.00
N SER A 81 3.85 -11.20 5.20
CA SER A 81 2.57 -10.66 5.72
C SER A 81 2.02 -9.44 4.95
N THR A 82 2.78 -8.96 3.96
CA THR A 82 2.41 -7.88 3.02
C THR A 82 1.66 -8.41 1.79
N ASP A 83 1.64 -9.72 1.60
CA ASP A 83 1.09 -10.35 0.41
C ASP A 83 -0.24 -11.03 0.74
N PHE A 84 -1.25 -10.74 -0.07
CA PHE A 84 -2.59 -11.29 0.08
C PHE A 84 -2.99 -12.02 -1.20
N TYR A 85 -3.52 -13.23 -1.05
CA TYR A 85 -3.81 -14.13 -2.15
C TYR A 85 -5.31 -14.36 -2.28
N ALA A 86 -5.84 -14.24 -3.49
CA ALA A 86 -7.21 -14.64 -3.82
C ALA A 86 -7.18 -15.70 -4.94
N THR A 87 -7.92 -16.79 -4.74
CA THR A 87 -7.95 -17.95 -5.65
C THR A 87 -9.38 -18.38 -5.97
N GLY A 88 -9.55 -19.38 -6.84
CA GLY A 88 -10.85 -19.98 -7.17
C GLY A 88 -11.62 -19.29 -8.30
N MET A 89 -10.99 -18.31 -8.97
CA MET A 89 -11.59 -17.54 -10.08
C MET A 89 -11.32 -18.12 -11.48
N GLN A 90 -10.46 -19.14 -11.60
CA GLN A 90 -9.94 -19.62 -12.89
C GLN A 90 -11.03 -20.00 -13.90
N SER A 91 -12.08 -20.68 -13.45
CA SER A 91 -13.18 -21.10 -14.33
C SER A 91 -14.01 -19.93 -14.86
N ALA A 92 -14.08 -18.83 -14.11
CA ALA A 92 -14.86 -17.65 -14.47
C ALA A 92 -14.04 -16.65 -15.30
N THR A 93 -12.80 -16.40 -14.90
CA THR A 93 -11.98 -15.30 -15.43
C THR A 93 -10.77 -15.77 -16.24
N GLY A 94 -10.38 -17.04 -16.15
CA GLY A 94 -9.09 -17.54 -16.67
C GLY A 94 -7.89 -17.21 -15.78
N ILE A 95 -8.06 -16.43 -14.70
CA ILE A 95 -7.00 -16.06 -13.77
C ILE A 95 -6.95 -17.12 -12.66
N SER A 96 -5.80 -17.73 -12.44
CA SER A 96 -5.61 -18.77 -11.41
C SER A 96 -5.43 -18.20 -10.00
N ASN A 97 -4.75 -17.06 -9.89
CA ASN A 97 -4.43 -16.43 -8.61
C ASN A 97 -4.30 -14.91 -8.78
N VAL A 98 -4.65 -14.16 -7.75
CA VAL A 98 -4.39 -12.73 -7.63
C VAL A 98 -3.57 -12.49 -6.38
N ILE A 99 -2.47 -11.76 -6.52
CA ILE A 99 -1.64 -11.36 -5.39
C ILE A 99 -1.74 -9.84 -5.23
N PHE A 100 -2.14 -9.40 -4.04
CA PHE A 100 -2.15 -8.01 -3.67
C PHE A 100 -0.97 -7.75 -2.72
N HIS A 101 0.02 -7.02 -3.20
CA HIS A 101 1.21 -6.65 -2.47
C HIS A 101 1.03 -5.27 -1.86
N VAL A 102 1.18 -5.15 -0.54
CA VAL A 102 1.29 -3.85 0.13
C VAL A 102 2.77 -3.46 0.16
N ALA A 103 3.11 -2.36 -0.50
CA ALA A 103 4.50 -1.90 -0.53
C ALA A 103 4.93 -1.47 0.89
N SER A 104 6.05 -2.04 1.36
CA SER A 104 6.62 -1.74 2.68
C SER A 104 7.62 -0.57 2.66
N PHE A 105 8.14 -0.24 1.48
CA PHE A 105 9.17 0.78 1.27
C PHE A 105 8.64 2.05 0.60
N GLU A 106 7.42 2.02 0.04
CA GLU A 106 6.76 3.18 -0.56
C GLU A 106 5.26 3.18 -0.24
N PRO A 107 4.62 4.36 -0.19
CA PRO A 107 3.17 4.48 -0.23
C PRO A 107 2.56 3.85 -1.49
N GLY A 108 2.18 2.58 -1.45
CA GLY A 108 1.62 1.92 -2.63
C GLY A 108 1.10 0.51 -2.42
N TYR A 109 0.53 -0.01 -3.50
CA TYR A 109 0.21 -1.43 -3.65
C TYR A 109 0.47 -1.87 -5.09
N VAL A 110 0.68 -3.17 -5.28
CA VAL A 110 0.77 -3.82 -6.59
C VAL A 110 -0.25 -4.95 -6.61
N VAL A 111 -0.92 -5.15 -7.75
CA VAL A 111 -1.84 -6.27 -7.96
C VAL A 111 -1.33 -7.10 -9.12
N ASP A 112 -0.90 -8.32 -8.82
CA ASP A 112 -0.42 -9.27 -9.81
C ASP A 112 -1.50 -10.30 -10.12
N PHE A 113 -1.68 -10.57 -11.41
CA PHE A 113 -2.64 -11.53 -11.93
C PHE A 113 -1.88 -12.70 -12.53
N ILE A 114 -2.10 -13.91 -12.02
CA ILE A 114 -1.45 -15.13 -12.49
C ILE A 114 -2.47 -15.96 -13.25
N GLY A 115 -2.21 -16.20 -14.54
CA GLY A 115 -3.01 -17.07 -15.39
C GLY A 115 -2.36 -17.23 -16.76
N PRO A 116 -2.85 -18.15 -17.60
CA PRO A 116 -2.37 -18.32 -18.97
C PRO A 116 -2.82 -17.19 -19.93
N TYR A 117 -3.54 -16.19 -19.43
CA TYR A 117 -4.12 -15.07 -20.19
C TYR A 117 -3.71 -13.74 -19.60
#